data_AF-A0A930X9N7-F1
#
_entry.id   AF-A0A930X9N7-F1
#
_cell.length_a   1.000
_cell.length_b   1.000
_cell.length_c   1.000
_cell.angle_alpha   90.00
_cell.angle_beta   90.00
_cell.angle_gamma   90.00
#
_symmetry.space_group_name_H-M   'P 1'
#
loop_
_entity.id
_entity.type
_entity.pdbx_description
1 polymer ?
#
loop_
_entity_poly.entity_id
_entity_poly.type
_entity_poly.pdbx_seq_one_letter_code
_entity_poly.pdbx_strand_id
1 'polypeptide(L)'
;MQTSLFKTYFTDLPYVSFDDLNFLPHCSGIYFAYDSKNIIHYIGQAKNIQQRWKTHHRKYQLEEINQKYPVKIAWLMWSEDDLDLAEKYFIDLYKPLLNNTKVISPNLIPSEITFKILLSKIAKKIYLIGQKKSTQNSLTTIYLKYDATNTTAKGAAAVIKNFKKENKDKYLKIKWQKYNTITSGIINRIGSREHRQQGKENRAYNNHWQIFCNGVVIDITPQRGIYQLDFLETKCMPYRLAGIKTRAILENNFLEMINHPHYCSIVRGLDSICPLEINLDPIPLLWKNWQKS
;
A
#
# COMPACT_ATOMS: atom_id res chain seq x y z
N MET A 1 15.19 -49.38 -25.56
CA MET A 1 15.33 -48.00 -26.09
C MET A 1 16.04 -47.15 -25.05
N GLN A 2 17.04 -46.39 -25.47
CA GLN A 2 18.07 -45.72 -24.65
C GLN A 2 17.50 -44.81 -23.55
N THR A 3 17.77 -45.16 -22.29
CA THR A 3 17.71 -44.25 -21.14
C THR A 3 19.06 -43.52 -20.99
N SER A 4 19.38 -42.64 -21.94
CA SER A 4 20.45 -41.66 -21.80
C SER A 4 19.83 -40.27 -21.83
N LEU A 5 19.29 -39.81 -20.70
CA LEU A 5 18.67 -38.49 -20.60
C LEU A 5 19.25 -37.74 -19.39
N PHE A 6 20.23 -36.90 -19.71
CA PHE A 6 20.67 -35.68 -19.04
C PHE A 6 20.76 -35.68 -17.50
N LYS A 7 21.98 -35.88 -16.98
CA LYS A 7 22.39 -35.26 -15.70
C LYS A 7 22.61 -33.76 -15.91
N THR A 8 21.54 -33.00 -16.14
CA THR A 8 21.62 -31.53 -16.01
C THR A 8 21.46 -31.22 -14.53
N TYR A 9 22.51 -30.71 -13.88
CA TYR A 9 22.37 -30.27 -12.50
C TYR A 9 21.58 -28.96 -12.52
N PHE A 10 20.67 -28.76 -11.55
CA PHE A 10 19.89 -27.52 -11.48
C PHE A 10 20.77 -26.27 -11.27
N THR A 11 22.03 -26.46 -10.86
CA THR A 11 23.07 -25.43 -10.77
C THR A 11 23.48 -24.87 -12.13
N ASP A 12 23.22 -25.62 -13.22
CA ASP A 12 23.58 -25.25 -14.59
C ASP A 12 22.43 -24.55 -15.32
N LEU A 13 21.26 -24.47 -14.68
CA LEU A 13 20.09 -23.79 -15.23
C LEU A 13 20.27 -22.26 -15.17
N PRO A 14 19.65 -21.53 -16.10
CA PRO A 14 19.58 -20.08 -15.99
C PRO A 14 18.83 -19.70 -14.70
N TYR A 15 19.33 -18.67 -14.02
CA TYR A 15 18.80 -18.23 -12.74
C TYR A 15 18.89 -16.72 -12.57
N VAL A 16 18.10 -16.21 -11.62
CA VAL A 16 18.26 -14.86 -11.07
C VAL A 16 18.40 -14.94 -9.55
N SER A 17 18.99 -13.91 -8.94
CA SER A 17 18.92 -13.73 -7.48
C SER A 17 17.47 -13.52 -7.05
N PHE A 18 17.13 -13.89 -5.82
CA PHE A 18 15.82 -13.60 -5.24
C PHE A 18 15.53 -12.09 -5.16
N ASP A 19 16.55 -11.24 -5.09
CA ASP A 19 16.37 -9.78 -5.10
C ASP A 19 16.04 -9.23 -6.52
N ASP A 20 16.25 -10.06 -7.54
CA ASP A 20 16.22 -9.70 -8.96
C ASP A 20 15.04 -10.35 -9.71
N LEU A 21 13.93 -10.68 -9.01
CA LEU A 21 12.78 -11.40 -9.59
C LEU A 21 12.13 -10.70 -10.81
N ASN A 22 12.37 -9.40 -10.99
CA ASN A 22 11.88 -8.66 -12.16
C ASN A 22 12.57 -9.12 -13.47
N PHE A 23 13.73 -9.78 -13.40
CA PHE A 23 14.46 -10.32 -14.55
C PHE A 23 14.10 -11.77 -14.89
N LEU A 24 13.13 -12.36 -14.19
CA LEU A 24 12.61 -13.69 -14.53
C LEU A 24 12.00 -13.69 -15.95
N PRO A 25 12.05 -14.84 -16.64
CA PRO A 25 11.58 -14.95 -18.01
C PRO A 25 10.04 -14.94 -18.11
N HIS A 26 9.56 -14.50 -19.26
CA HIS A 26 8.15 -14.59 -19.67
C HIS A 26 7.86 -15.92 -20.38
N CYS A 27 8.23 -17.05 -19.78
CA CYS A 27 8.02 -18.37 -20.35
C CYS A 27 7.26 -19.30 -19.40
N SER A 28 6.73 -20.38 -19.98
CA SER A 28 6.24 -21.54 -19.25
C SER A 28 7.40 -22.39 -18.77
N GLY A 29 7.31 -22.96 -17.57
CA GLY A 29 8.34 -23.85 -17.05
C GLY A 29 8.23 -24.21 -15.58
N ILE A 30 9.22 -25.00 -15.15
CA ILE A 30 9.46 -25.38 -13.75
C ILE A 30 10.55 -24.47 -13.19
N TYR A 31 10.34 -23.90 -12.01
CA TYR A 31 11.34 -23.12 -11.31
C TYR A 31 11.72 -23.76 -9.97
N PHE A 32 12.98 -23.56 -9.61
CA PHE A 32 13.65 -24.12 -8.44
C PHE A 32 14.18 -22.95 -7.60
N ALA A 33 13.68 -22.84 -6.37
CA ALA A 33 14.22 -21.92 -5.37
C ALA A 33 15.22 -22.70 -4.49
N TYR A 34 16.49 -22.37 -4.59
CA TYR A 34 17.55 -23.01 -3.81
C TYR A 34 18.52 -21.98 -3.24
N ASP A 35 19.16 -22.30 -2.13
CA ASP A 35 20.05 -21.38 -1.43
C ASP A 35 21.52 -21.54 -1.82
N SER A 36 22.37 -20.70 -1.24
CA SER A 36 23.83 -20.71 -1.43
C SER A 36 24.52 -22.00 -0.97
N LYS A 37 23.81 -22.91 -0.28
CA LYS A 37 24.29 -24.26 0.10
C LYS A 37 23.77 -25.34 -0.85
N ASN A 38 23.17 -24.94 -1.97
CA ASN A 38 22.53 -25.83 -2.95
C ASN A 38 21.39 -26.67 -2.37
N ILE A 39 20.72 -26.18 -1.32
CA ILE A 39 19.53 -26.82 -0.76
C ILE A 39 18.30 -26.29 -1.50
N ILE A 40 17.52 -27.18 -2.11
CA ILE A 40 16.27 -26.81 -2.78
C ILE A 40 15.17 -26.64 -1.73
N HIS A 41 14.70 -25.41 -1.58
CA HIS A 41 13.64 -25.04 -0.65
C HIS A 41 12.26 -25.22 -1.26
N TYR A 42 12.11 -24.87 -2.54
CA TYR A 42 10.81 -24.92 -3.20
C TYR A 42 10.94 -25.22 -4.70
N ILE A 43 10.00 -25.99 -5.22
CA ILE A 43 9.83 -26.23 -6.66
C ILE A 43 8.41 -25.85 -7.02
N GLY A 44 8.24 -25.12 -8.13
CA GLY A 44 6.93 -24.75 -8.62
C GLY A 44 6.84 -24.70 -10.13
N GLN A 45 5.62 -24.69 -10.66
CA GLN A 45 5.35 -24.45 -12.07
C GLN A 45 4.67 -23.10 -12.34
N ALA A 46 4.81 -22.61 -13.57
CA ALA A 46 3.99 -21.52 -14.10
C ALA A 46 3.95 -21.53 -15.62
N LYS A 47 2.81 -21.11 -16.21
CA LYS A 47 2.70 -20.71 -17.62
C LYS A 47 3.48 -19.43 -17.95
N ASN A 48 3.69 -18.58 -16.94
CA ASN A 48 4.53 -17.39 -17.01
C ASN A 48 5.24 -17.19 -15.67
N ILE A 49 6.52 -17.55 -15.62
CA ILE A 49 7.31 -17.54 -14.37
C ILE A 49 7.37 -16.13 -13.77
N GLN A 50 7.74 -15.11 -14.55
CA GLN A 50 7.81 -13.74 -14.03
C GLN A 50 6.48 -13.25 -13.43
N GLN A 51 5.35 -13.52 -14.08
CA GLN A 51 4.04 -13.12 -13.58
C GLN A 51 3.63 -13.88 -12.31
N ARG A 52 3.97 -15.18 -12.22
CA ARG A 52 3.71 -16.00 -11.03
C ARG A 52 4.39 -15.43 -9.78
N TRP A 53 5.60 -14.88 -9.94
CA TRP A 53 6.38 -14.33 -8.84
C TRP A 53 5.86 -13.02 -8.24
N LYS A 54 4.92 -12.34 -8.90
CA LYS A 54 4.25 -11.14 -8.37
C LYS A 54 3.31 -11.44 -7.20
N THR A 55 2.71 -12.62 -7.18
CA THR A 55 1.73 -13.06 -6.16
C THR A 55 2.11 -14.39 -5.53
N HIS A 56 3.40 -14.73 -5.53
CA HIS A 56 3.89 -16.03 -5.09
C HIS A 56 3.65 -16.24 -3.60
N HIS A 57 2.87 -17.27 -3.27
CA HIS A 57 2.40 -17.54 -1.91
C HIS A 57 3.53 -17.92 -0.93
N ARG A 58 4.67 -18.45 -1.42
CA ARG A 58 5.87 -18.72 -0.60
C ARG A 58 6.89 -17.58 -0.57
N LYS A 59 6.62 -16.45 -1.22
CA LYS A 59 7.61 -15.38 -1.35
C LYS A 59 8.17 -14.96 0.01
N TYR A 60 7.31 -14.80 1.02
CA TYR A 60 7.72 -14.44 2.37
C TYR A 60 8.69 -15.45 3.01
N GLN A 61 8.37 -16.75 2.97
CA GLN A 61 9.22 -17.78 3.58
C GLN A 61 10.58 -17.88 2.87
N LEU A 62 10.59 -17.70 1.54
CA LEU A 62 11.83 -17.68 0.76
C LEU A 62 12.63 -16.41 0.98
N GLU A 63 11.97 -15.28 1.23
CA GLU A 63 12.60 -14.04 1.63
C GLU A 63 13.29 -14.21 2.99
N GLU A 64 12.65 -14.81 4.00
CA GLU A 64 13.29 -15.13 5.29
C GLU A 64 14.53 -16.02 5.13
N ILE A 65 14.49 -17.00 4.23
CA ILE A 65 15.65 -17.84 3.93
C ILE A 65 16.76 -17.02 3.25
N ASN A 66 16.42 -16.18 2.27
CA ASN A 66 17.35 -15.33 1.51
C ASN A 66 18.20 -14.44 2.41
N GLN A 67 17.64 -13.98 3.53
CA GLN A 67 18.33 -13.14 4.51
C GLN A 67 19.54 -13.82 5.15
N LYS A 68 19.50 -15.15 5.31
CA LYS A 68 20.57 -15.94 5.93
C LYS A 68 21.40 -16.70 4.89
N TYR A 69 20.75 -17.17 3.84
CA TYR A 69 21.35 -17.95 2.77
C TYR A 69 20.79 -17.44 1.44
N PRO A 70 21.56 -16.67 0.67
CA PRO A 70 21.10 -16.09 -0.59
C PRO A 70 20.43 -17.13 -1.48
N VAL A 71 19.19 -16.85 -1.88
CA VAL A 71 18.34 -17.73 -2.67
C VAL A 71 18.45 -17.34 -4.15
N LYS A 72 18.56 -18.36 -5.00
CA LYS A 72 18.48 -18.26 -6.46
C LYS A 72 17.19 -18.88 -6.94
N ILE A 73 16.59 -18.27 -7.95
CA ILE A 73 15.46 -18.83 -8.68
C ILE A 73 15.98 -19.28 -10.04
N ALA A 74 16.26 -20.57 -10.18
CA ALA A 74 16.57 -21.18 -11.47
C ALA A 74 15.30 -21.69 -12.15
N TRP A 75 15.33 -21.84 -13.47
CA TRP A 75 14.20 -22.39 -14.21
C TRP A 75 14.61 -23.30 -15.35
N LEU A 76 13.67 -24.17 -15.71
CA LEU A 76 13.70 -25.01 -16.89
C LEU A 76 12.43 -24.71 -17.69
N MET A 77 12.60 -24.29 -18.94
CA MET A 77 11.47 -24.11 -19.86
C MET A 77 10.76 -25.44 -20.07
N TRP A 78 9.42 -25.43 -20.06
CA TRP A 78 8.62 -26.64 -20.19
C TRP A 78 7.30 -26.35 -20.91
N SER A 79 6.77 -27.35 -21.61
CA SER A 79 5.47 -27.28 -22.26
C SER A 79 4.36 -27.02 -21.23
N GLU A 80 3.38 -26.19 -21.58
CA GLU A 80 2.22 -25.92 -20.72
C GLU A 80 1.41 -27.18 -20.42
N ASP A 81 1.35 -28.12 -21.37
CA ASP A 81 0.50 -29.32 -21.29
C ASP A 81 0.98 -30.30 -20.21
N ASP A 82 2.27 -30.28 -19.87
CA ASP A 82 2.91 -31.25 -18.98
C ASP A 82 3.41 -30.63 -17.66
N LEU A 83 3.05 -29.38 -17.35
CA LEU A 83 3.58 -28.67 -16.18
C LEU A 83 3.29 -29.40 -14.85
N ASP A 84 2.09 -29.92 -14.68
CA ASP A 84 1.69 -30.58 -13.44
C ASP A 84 2.42 -31.92 -13.25
N LEU A 85 2.64 -32.66 -14.34
CA LEU A 85 3.41 -33.90 -14.33
C LEU A 85 4.88 -33.63 -14.02
N ALA A 86 5.47 -32.59 -14.65
CA ALA A 86 6.85 -32.20 -14.43
C ALA A 86 7.10 -31.66 -13.02
N GLU A 87 6.21 -30.79 -12.51
CA GLU A 87 6.29 -30.29 -11.13
C GLU A 87 6.25 -31.44 -10.12
N LYS A 88 5.29 -32.36 -10.30
CA LYS A 88 5.18 -33.55 -9.44
C LYS A 88 6.45 -34.40 -9.49
N TYR A 89 6.97 -34.67 -10.69
CA TYR A 89 8.22 -35.43 -10.86
C TYR A 89 9.38 -34.80 -10.10
N PHE A 90 9.59 -33.48 -10.24
CA PHE A 90 10.70 -32.81 -9.58
C PHE A 90 10.52 -32.67 -8.07
N ILE A 91 9.30 -32.43 -7.59
CA ILE A 91 9.00 -32.46 -6.15
C ILE A 91 9.29 -33.85 -5.58
N ASP A 92 8.92 -34.91 -6.30
CA ASP A 92 9.16 -36.28 -5.85
C ASP A 92 10.64 -36.66 -5.88
N LEU A 93 11.39 -36.17 -6.87
CA LEU A 93 12.82 -36.41 -6.99
C LEU A 93 13.63 -35.71 -5.90
N TYR A 94 13.33 -34.43 -5.64
CA TYR A 94 14.18 -33.58 -4.78
C TYR A 94 13.66 -33.41 -3.35
N LYS A 95 12.39 -33.75 -3.08
CA LYS A 95 11.74 -33.60 -1.77
C LYS A 95 12.01 -32.23 -1.10
N PRO A 96 11.75 -31.10 -1.80
CA PRO A 96 12.07 -29.77 -1.31
C PRO A 96 11.33 -29.41 -0.01
N LEU A 97 12.00 -28.67 0.87
CA LEU A 97 11.57 -28.42 2.25
C LEU A 97 10.21 -27.74 2.39
N LEU A 98 9.86 -26.81 1.48
CA LEU A 98 8.64 -26.01 1.59
C LEU A 98 7.45 -26.61 0.83
N ASN A 99 7.66 -27.48 -0.17
CA ASN A 99 6.54 -28.15 -0.84
C ASN A 99 5.81 -29.05 0.17
N ASN A 100 4.48 -29.16 0.03
CA ASN A 100 3.61 -29.93 0.92
C ASN A 100 3.58 -29.48 2.41
N THR A 101 4.26 -28.38 2.77
CA THR A 101 4.12 -27.77 4.10
C THR A 101 2.97 -26.77 4.14
N LYS A 102 2.54 -26.33 5.33
CA LYS A 102 1.60 -25.22 5.45
C LYS A 102 2.27 -23.92 5.02
N VAL A 103 1.57 -23.09 4.23
CA VAL A 103 2.03 -21.74 3.91
C VAL A 103 1.96 -20.90 5.18
N ILE A 104 3.12 -20.52 5.72
CA ILE A 104 3.20 -19.60 6.85
C ILE A 104 3.15 -18.19 6.27
N SER A 105 2.11 -17.45 6.63
CA SER A 105 2.07 -16.00 6.42
C SER A 105 2.61 -15.32 7.68
N PRO A 106 3.25 -14.14 7.57
CA PRO A 106 3.75 -13.43 8.74
C PRO A 106 2.61 -13.23 9.75
N ASN A 107 2.80 -13.73 10.98
CA ASN A 107 1.87 -13.50 12.09
C ASN A 107 1.78 -12.00 12.45
N LEU A 108 2.82 -11.23 12.11
CA LEU A 108 2.88 -9.79 12.29
C LEU A 108 2.87 -9.10 10.92
N ILE A 109 1.75 -8.47 10.57
CA ILE A 109 1.69 -7.58 9.41
C ILE A 109 1.97 -6.16 9.92
N PRO A 110 3.09 -5.51 9.52
CA PRO A 110 3.35 -4.14 9.89
C PRO A 110 2.21 -3.22 9.44
N SER A 111 1.90 -2.25 10.29
CA SER A 111 0.86 -1.25 10.01
C SER A 111 1.08 -0.53 8.67
N GLU A 112 2.34 -0.35 8.26
CA GLU A 112 2.74 0.23 6.97
C GLU A 112 2.16 -0.52 5.76
N ILE A 113 2.12 -1.86 5.78
CA ILE A 113 1.62 -2.65 4.65
C ILE A 113 0.13 -2.43 4.49
N THR A 114 -0.61 -2.56 5.59
CA THR A 114 -2.05 -2.32 5.62
C THR A 114 -2.38 -0.87 5.28
N PHE A 115 -1.55 0.08 5.75
CA PHE A 115 -1.69 1.50 5.41
C PHE A 115 -1.45 1.75 3.91
N LYS A 116 -0.43 1.17 3.30
CA LYS A 116 -0.17 1.26 1.85
C LYS A 116 -1.36 0.74 1.03
N ILE A 117 -1.99 -0.36 1.45
CA ILE A 117 -3.19 -0.88 0.80
C ILE A 117 -4.33 0.16 0.88
N LEU A 118 -4.62 0.70 2.07
CA LEU A 118 -5.64 1.75 2.22
C LEU A 118 -5.29 2.98 1.38
N LEU A 119 -4.05 3.47 1.51
CA LEU A 119 -3.57 4.67 0.84
C LEU A 119 -3.67 4.53 -0.68
N SER A 120 -3.33 3.38 -1.26
CA SER A 120 -3.50 3.12 -2.70
C SER A 120 -4.96 3.28 -3.17
N LYS A 121 -5.94 2.92 -2.31
CA LYS A 121 -7.37 3.07 -2.61
C LYS A 121 -7.83 4.53 -2.52
N ILE A 122 -7.20 5.36 -1.70
CA ILE A 122 -7.62 6.76 -1.44
C ILE A 122 -6.68 7.82 -2.00
N ALA A 123 -5.51 7.47 -2.54
CA ALA A 123 -4.45 8.41 -2.94
C ALA A 123 -4.91 9.53 -3.88
N LYS A 124 -5.79 9.20 -4.84
CA LYS A 124 -6.36 10.17 -5.80
C LYS A 124 -7.51 11.00 -5.22
N LYS A 125 -7.93 10.73 -3.98
CA LYS A 125 -9.12 11.30 -3.33
C LYS A 125 -8.78 12.18 -2.12
N ILE A 126 -7.48 12.30 -1.83
CA ILE A 126 -6.95 13.05 -0.71
C ILE A 126 -5.94 14.08 -1.20
N TYR A 127 -5.67 15.06 -0.34
CA TYR A 127 -4.70 16.11 -0.53
C TYR A 127 -3.91 16.24 0.77
N LEU A 128 -2.59 16.15 0.71
CA LEU A 128 -1.75 16.44 1.86
C LEU A 128 -1.57 17.97 1.96
N ILE A 129 -1.88 18.55 3.11
CA ILE A 129 -1.88 20.01 3.29
C ILE A 129 -0.75 20.52 4.20
N GLY A 130 -0.04 19.64 4.88
CA GLY A 130 1.07 20.00 5.75
C GLY A 130 1.30 18.96 6.83
N GLN A 131 2.19 19.30 7.76
CA GLN A 131 2.54 18.44 8.88
C GLN A 131 2.77 19.26 10.15
N LYS A 132 2.64 18.60 11.29
CA LYS A 132 3.16 19.06 12.58
C LYS A 132 4.30 18.12 12.97
N LYS A 133 5.50 18.67 13.12
CA LYS A 133 6.68 17.90 13.55
C LYS A 133 6.50 17.38 14.97
N SER A 134 7.14 16.25 15.27
CA SER A 134 7.09 15.71 16.63
C SER A 134 7.70 16.69 17.63
N THR A 135 7.17 16.64 18.84
CA THR A 135 7.75 17.32 20.01
C THR A 135 7.96 16.26 21.10
N GLN A 136 8.55 16.62 22.24
CA GLN A 136 8.73 15.70 23.36
C GLN A 136 7.41 14.98 23.77
N ASN A 137 6.26 15.62 23.56
CA ASN A 137 4.95 15.13 23.99
C ASN A 137 3.99 14.78 22.84
N SER A 138 4.41 14.85 21.57
CA SER A 138 3.50 14.58 20.44
C SER A 138 4.20 13.93 19.26
N LEU A 139 3.53 12.94 18.66
CA LEU A 139 3.97 12.31 17.42
C LEU A 139 3.87 13.29 16.24
N THR A 140 4.71 13.07 15.22
CA THR A 140 4.55 13.74 13.93
C THR A 140 3.15 13.47 13.40
N THR A 141 2.46 14.53 12.98
CA THR A 141 1.11 14.43 12.43
C THR A 141 1.10 14.99 11.01
N ILE A 142 0.57 14.23 10.06
CA ILE A 142 0.40 14.65 8.67
C ILE A 142 -1.08 14.97 8.48
N TYR A 143 -1.36 16.17 7.97
CA TYR A 143 -2.73 16.63 7.77
C TYR A 143 -3.15 16.41 6.32
N LEU A 144 -4.29 15.76 6.16
CA LEU A 144 -4.89 15.44 4.87
C LEU A 144 -6.32 15.94 4.80
N LYS A 145 -6.70 16.36 3.60
CA LYS A 145 -8.07 16.72 3.24
C LYS A 145 -8.63 15.76 2.21
N TYR A 146 -9.94 15.55 2.24
CA TYR A 146 -10.67 14.90 1.16
C TYR A 146 -11.91 15.71 0.79
N ASP A 147 -12.36 15.57 -0.46
CA ASP A 147 -13.60 16.21 -0.91
C ASP A 147 -14.83 15.57 -0.27
N ALA A 148 -15.50 16.33 0.59
CA ALA A 148 -16.71 15.90 1.28
C ALA A 148 -17.98 15.95 0.41
N THR A 149 -17.92 16.64 -0.74
CA THR A 149 -19.04 16.70 -1.70
C THR A 149 -19.18 15.41 -2.49
N ASN A 150 -18.10 14.62 -2.61
CA ASN A 150 -18.15 13.28 -3.18
C ASN A 150 -18.77 12.27 -2.21
N THR A 151 -20.10 12.19 -2.22
CA THR A 151 -20.89 11.28 -1.37
C THR A 151 -21.07 9.88 -1.96
N THR A 152 -20.33 9.54 -3.03
CA THR A 152 -20.47 8.25 -3.71
C THR A 152 -19.82 7.12 -2.91
N ALA A 153 -20.12 5.86 -3.24
CA ALA A 153 -19.41 4.70 -2.68
C ALA A 153 -17.90 4.71 -2.99
N LYS A 154 -17.49 5.48 -4.01
CA LYS A 154 -16.09 5.69 -4.39
C LYS A 154 -15.46 6.88 -3.67
N GLY A 155 -16.19 7.66 -2.86
CA GLY A 155 -15.63 8.78 -2.10
C GLY A 155 -14.66 8.33 -1.00
N ALA A 156 -13.72 9.19 -0.60
CA ALA A 156 -12.69 8.84 0.40
C ALA A 156 -13.29 8.35 1.72
N ALA A 157 -14.31 9.05 2.25
CA ALA A 157 -14.98 8.67 3.48
C ALA A 157 -15.60 7.26 3.42
N ALA A 158 -16.27 6.91 2.31
CA ALA A 158 -16.86 5.59 2.12
C ALA A 158 -15.78 4.50 2.03
N VAL A 159 -14.69 4.76 1.30
CA VAL A 159 -13.57 3.83 1.16
C VAL A 159 -12.88 3.57 2.50
N ILE A 160 -12.59 4.61 3.30
CA ILE A 160 -11.96 4.46 4.62
C ILE A 160 -12.88 3.70 5.57
N LYS A 161 -14.18 4.03 5.59
CA LYS A 161 -15.18 3.35 6.43
C LYS A 161 -15.29 1.86 6.10
N ASN A 162 -15.37 1.51 4.82
CA ASN A 162 -15.45 0.12 4.38
C ASN A 162 -14.15 -0.63 4.71
N PHE A 163 -13.00 -0.01 4.46
CA PHE A 163 -11.70 -0.59 4.81
C PHE A 163 -11.59 -0.89 6.31
N LYS A 164 -12.00 0.05 7.17
CA LYS A 164 -12.05 -0.16 8.62
C LYS A 164 -12.96 -1.33 9.00
N LYS A 165 -14.15 -1.43 8.39
CA LYS A 165 -15.09 -2.53 8.63
C LYS A 165 -14.50 -3.90 8.25
N GLU A 166 -13.83 -3.98 7.11
CA GLU A 166 -13.19 -5.19 6.59
C GLU A 166 -12.01 -5.63 7.45
N ASN A 167 -11.21 -4.68 7.96
CA ASN A 167 -9.96 -4.97 8.65
C ASN A 167 -10.07 -5.00 10.18
N LYS A 168 -11.19 -4.52 10.76
CA LYS A 168 -11.49 -4.50 12.21
C LYS A 168 -10.31 -4.03 13.08
N ASP A 169 -9.57 -3.03 12.61
CA ASP A 169 -8.35 -2.49 13.25
C ASP A 169 -7.26 -3.54 13.56
N LYS A 170 -7.24 -4.69 12.87
CA LYS A 170 -6.36 -5.83 13.19
C LYS A 170 -4.87 -5.52 13.08
N TYR A 171 -4.48 -4.78 12.03
CA TYR A 171 -3.07 -4.47 11.73
C TYR A 171 -2.81 -2.96 11.61
N LEU A 172 -3.87 -2.16 11.51
CA LEU A 172 -3.80 -0.72 11.35
C LEU A 172 -4.86 -0.08 12.24
N LYS A 173 -4.43 0.74 13.19
CA LYS A 173 -5.33 1.43 14.10
C LYS A 173 -5.94 2.64 13.38
N ILE A 174 -7.25 2.60 13.17
CA ILE A 174 -8.01 3.70 12.57
C ILE A 174 -8.99 4.21 13.63
N LYS A 175 -8.86 5.45 14.09
CA LYS A 175 -9.87 6.09 14.93
C LYS A 175 -10.82 6.91 14.07
N TRP A 176 -12.09 6.90 14.44
CA TRP A 176 -13.12 7.76 13.86
C TRP A 176 -13.67 8.66 14.95
N GLN A 177 -13.90 9.91 14.59
CA GLN A 177 -14.72 10.80 15.39
C GLN A 177 -15.58 11.68 14.50
N LYS A 178 -16.65 12.23 15.09
CA LYS A 178 -17.51 13.18 14.41
C LYS A 178 -16.73 14.47 14.19
N TYR A 179 -16.58 14.90 12.93
CA TYR A 179 -15.88 16.14 12.61
C TYR A 179 -16.71 17.36 13.00
N ASN A 180 -17.79 17.61 12.25
CA ASN A 180 -18.76 18.66 12.56
C ASN A 180 -20.08 18.36 11.84
N THR A 181 -21.13 19.11 12.14
CA THR A 181 -22.41 19.09 11.42
C THR A 181 -22.46 20.33 10.53
N ILE A 182 -22.76 20.16 9.25
CA ILE A 182 -23.07 21.32 8.40
C ILE A 182 -24.51 21.73 8.72
N THR A 183 -24.67 22.91 9.30
CA THR A 183 -25.94 23.62 9.34
C THR A 183 -26.02 24.51 8.11
N SER A 184 -26.83 24.12 7.12
CA SER A 184 -27.26 25.07 6.10
C SER A 184 -28.22 26.05 6.77
N GLY A 185 -27.99 27.36 6.61
CA GLY A 185 -28.98 28.39 7.01
C GLY A 185 -30.30 28.30 6.22
N ILE A 186 -30.35 27.41 5.23
CA ILE A 186 -31.50 27.09 4.41
C ILE A 186 -32.16 25.83 4.97
N ILE A 187 -33.43 25.94 5.37
CA ILE A 187 -34.26 24.82 5.80
C ILE A 187 -34.95 24.24 4.57
N ASN A 188 -34.44 23.12 4.08
CA ASN A 188 -35.07 22.39 2.98
C ASN A 188 -36.28 21.60 3.49
N ARG A 189 -37.34 21.50 2.68
CA ARG A 189 -38.51 20.67 2.98
C ARG A 189 -38.07 19.23 3.27
N ILE A 190 -38.50 18.68 4.41
CA ILE A 190 -38.17 17.31 4.80
C ILE A 190 -38.58 16.34 3.68
N GLY A 191 -37.64 15.47 3.30
CA GLY A 191 -37.85 14.46 2.27
C GLY A 191 -37.61 14.94 0.83
N SER A 192 -37.41 16.24 0.59
CA SER A 192 -37.04 16.77 -0.73
C SER A 192 -35.70 16.22 -1.22
N ARG A 193 -35.42 16.39 -2.51
CA ARG A 193 -34.14 15.97 -3.12
C ARG A 193 -32.97 16.68 -2.45
N GLU A 194 -33.12 17.97 -2.18
CA GLU A 194 -32.14 18.85 -1.53
C GLU A 194 -31.92 18.41 -0.08
N HIS A 195 -32.99 18.13 0.67
CA HIS A 195 -32.88 17.60 2.03
C HIS A 195 -32.12 16.26 2.06
N ARG A 196 -32.43 15.34 1.13
CA ARG A 196 -31.73 14.04 1.02
C ARG A 196 -30.26 14.22 0.64
N GLN A 197 -29.95 15.14 -0.27
CA GLN A 197 -28.60 15.45 -0.71
C GLN A 197 -27.78 16.08 0.42
N GLN A 198 -28.34 17.07 1.13
CA GLN A 198 -27.74 17.65 2.33
C GLN A 198 -27.46 16.58 3.39
N GLY A 199 -28.38 15.63 3.58
CA GLY A 199 -28.17 14.50 4.48
C GLY A 199 -27.00 13.60 4.06
N LYS A 200 -26.78 13.40 2.75
CA LYS A 200 -25.62 12.66 2.23
C LYS A 200 -24.32 13.42 2.47
N GLU A 201 -24.31 14.73 2.19
CA GLU A 201 -23.16 15.60 2.40
C GLU A 201 -22.79 15.68 3.89
N ASN A 202 -23.77 15.83 4.78
CA ASN A 202 -23.55 15.81 6.22
C ASN A 202 -22.94 14.48 6.70
N ARG A 203 -23.39 13.36 6.13
CA ARG A 203 -22.81 12.04 6.41
C ARG A 203 -21.42 11.84 5.85
N ALA A 204 -21.01 12.59 4.83
CA ALA A 204 -19.64 12.54 4.31
C ALA A 204 -18.74 13.50 5.11
N TYR A 205 -19.22 14.70 5.41
CA TYR A 205 -18.52 15.76 6.13
C TYR A 205 -18.34 15.48 7.63
N ASN A 206 -19.16 14.62 8.23
CA ASN A 206 -19.02 14.29 9.63
C ASN A 206 -17.91 13.28 9.94
N ASN A 207 -17.12 12.85 8.95
CA ASN A 207 -16.07 11.85 9.18
C ASN A 207 -14.70 12.49 9.35
N HIS A 208 -14.14 12.35 10.55
CA HIS A 208 -12.74 12.62 10.82
C HIS A 208 -12.06 11.31 11.16
N TRP A 209 -10.95 11.02 10.48
CA TRP A 209 -10.19 9.80 10.66
C TRP A 209 -8.79 10.12 11.16
N GLN A 210 -8.33 9.39 12.17
CA GLN A 210 -6.93 9.38 12.58
C GLN A 210 -6.38 7.97 12.40
N ILE A 211 -5.33 7.85 11.60
CA ILE A 211 -4.68 6.56 11.33
C ILE A 211 -3.29 6.60 11.93
N PHE A 212 -2.91 5.56 12.66
CA PHE A 212 -1.60 5.47 13.31
C PHE A 212 -0.73 4.48 12.54
N CYS A 213 0.40 4.95 12.00
CA CYS A 213 1.31 4.14 11.21
C CYS A 213 2.76 4.50 11.55
N ASN A 214 3.55 3.52 12.02
CA ASN A 214 4.98 3.66 12.30
C ASN A 214 5.39 4.94 13.08
N GLY A 215 4.66 5.27 14.15
CA GLY A 215 4.97 6.46 14.97
C GLY A 215 4.48 7.79 14.39
N VAL A 216 3.71 7.76 13.30
CA VAL A 216 3.12 8.94 12.66
C VAL A 216 1.59 8.87 12.75
N VAL A 217 0.97 10.03 13.00
CA VAL A 217 -0.48 10.20 12.94
C VAL A 217 -0.85 10.77 11.59
N ILE A 218 -1.72 10.08 10.86
CA ILE A 218 -2.31 10.57 9.61
C ILE A 218 -3.70 11.07 9.96
N ASP A 219 -3.86 12.40 9.97
CA ASP A 219 -5.09 13.09 10.33
C ASP A 219 -5.84 13.50 9.06
N ILE A 220 -6.99 12.85 8.80
CA ILE A 220 -7.76 13.00 7.58
C ILE A 220 -9.10 13.67 7.91
N THR A 221 -9.25 14.91 7.47
CA THR A 221 -10.47 15.72 7.68
C THR A 221 -11.18 16.04 6.36
N PRO A 222 -12.48 16.29 6.38
CA PRO A 222 -13.20 16.70 5.18
C PRO A 222 -12.86 18.14 4.78
N GLN A 223 -12.92 18.43 3.48
CA GLN A 223 -12.93 19.76 2.91
C GLN A 223 -14.22 19.98 2.12
N ARG A 224 -14.77 21.20 2.22
CA ARG A 224 -15.87 21.69 1.42
C ARG A 224 -15.50 23.06 0.85
N GLY A 225 -16.24 23.48 -0.17
CA GLY A 225 -16.17 24.80 -0.74
C GLY A 225 -15.42 24.77 -2.06
N ILE A 226 -16.02 25.37 -3.08
CA ILE A 226 -15.55 25.27 -4.46
C ILE A 226 -14.15 25.85 -4.61
N TYR A 227 -13.89 27.02 -4.00
CA TYR A 227 -12.58 27.68 -4.05
C TYR A 227 -11.49 26.88 -3.34
N GLN A 228 -11.78 26.26 -2.20
CA GLN A 228 -10.80 25.47 -1.45
C GLN A 228 -10.48 24.16 -2.19
N LEU A 229 -11.49 23.51 -2.74
CA LEU A 229 -11.30 22.27 -3.50
C LEU A 229 -10.55 22.54 -4.81
N ASP A 230 -10.92 23.60 -5.53
CA ASP A 230 -10.23 24.05 -6.75
C ASP A 230 -8.76 24.40 -6.47
N PHE A 231 -8.48 25.12 -5.38
CA PHE A 231 -7.12 25.39 -4.93
C PHE A 231 -6.33 24.08 -4.68
N LEU A 232 -6.91 23.13 -3.95
CA LEU A 232 -6.26 21.85 -3.68
C LEU A 232 -6.05 21.01 -4.94
N GLU A 233 -6.96 21.08 -5.92
CA GLU A 233 -6.82 20.38 -7.19
C GLU A 233 -5.73 20.97 -8.08
N THR A 234 -5.62 22.29 -8.12
CA THR A 234 -4.71 23.01 -9.02
C THR A 234 -3.32 23.20 -8.44
N LYS A 235 -3.18 23.38 -7.12
CA LYS A 235 -1.91 23.73 -6.45
C LYS A 235 -1.20 22.54 -5.81
N CYS A 236 -1.86 21.40 -5.63
CA CYS A 236 -1.18 20.20 -5.14
C CYS A 236 -0.20 19.65 -6.18
N MET A 237 1.01 19.34 -5.74
CA MET A 237 2.07 18.74 -6.55
C MET A 237 2.21 17.24 -6.29
N PRO A 238 2.75 16.45 -7.24
CA PRO A 238 3.03 15.04 -7.02
C PRO A 238 3.91 14.83 -5.78
N TYR A 239 3.51 13.90 -4.92
CA TYR A 239 4.23 13.59 -3.68
C TYR A 239 4.18 12.09 -3.39
N ARG A 240 5.07 11.58 -2.54
CA ARG A 240 5.04 10.18 -2.09
C ARG A 240 4.83 10.12 -0.59
N LEU A 241 3.77 9.43 -0.18
CA LEU A 241 3.47 9.15 1.21
C LEU A 241 3.47 7.64 1.40
N ALA A 242 4.23 7.14 2.36
CA ALA A 242 4.52 5.71 2.49
C ALA A 242 4.91 5.04 1.15
N GLY A 243 5.68 5.74 0.31
CA GLY A 243 6.05 5.30 -1.04
C GLY A 243 4.92 5.27 -2.09
N ILE A 244 3.66 5.54 -1.73
CA ILE A 244 2.53 5.61 -2.65
C ILE A 244 2.45 7.01 -3.27
N LYS A 245 2.26 7.08 -4.59
CA LYS A 245 2.09 8.35 -5.31
C LYS A 245 0.77 9.00 -4.89
N THR A 246 0.87 10.20 -4.33
CA THR A 246 -0.20 11.06 -3.84
C THR A 246 0.04 12.49 -4.35
N ARG A 247 -0.60 13.48 -3.71
CA ARG A 247 -0.45 14.90 -4.04
C ARG A 247 -0.46 15.75 -2.78
N ALA A 248 0.39 16.78 -2.74
CA ALA A 248 0.62 17.61 -1.57
C ALA A 248 0.76 19.09 -1.92
N ILE A 249 0.32 19.97 -1.01
CA ILE A 249 0.71 21.37 -1.00
C ILE A 249 2.14 21.47 -0.46
N LEU A 250 3.05 21.98 -1.29
CA LEU A 250 4.46 22.21 -0.96
C LEU A 250 4.69 23.68 -0.61
N GLU A 251 5.88 24.01 -0.10
CA GLU A 251 6.23 25.29 0.53
C GLU A 251 5.67 26.56 -0.15
N ASN A 252 5.91 26.74 -1.45
CA ASN A 252 5.42 27.94 -2.18
C ASN A 252 3.89 28.08 -2.12
N ASN A 253 3.17 26.99 -2.35
CA ASN A 253 1.71 26.96 -2.33
C ASN A 253 1.15 26.91 -0.90
N PHE A 254 1.97 26.46 0.06
CA PHE A 254 1.59 26.44 1.48
C PHE A 254 1.45 27.86 2.03
N LEU A 255 2.39 28.75 1.71
CA LEU A 255 2.31 30.16 2.12
C LEU A 255 1.08 30.86 1.52
N GLU A 256 0.76 30.60 0.26
CA GLU A 256 -0.47 31.08 -0.38
C GLU A 256 -1.72 30.54 0.36
N MET A 257 -1.74 29.25 0.68
CA MET A 257 -2.85 28.61 1.38
C MET A 257 -3.11 29.23 2.75
N ILE A 258 -2.08 29.51 3.54
CA ILE A 258 -2.25 30.02 4.91
C ILE A 258 -2.57 31.52 4.95
N ASN A 259 -2.07 32.31 3.99
CA ASN A 259 -2.20 33.77 3.99
C ASN A 259 -3.42 34.27 3.21
N HIS A 260 -3.94 33.47 2.27
CA HIS A 260 -5.06 33.91 1.43
C HIS A 260 -6.41 33.79 2.17
N PRO A 261 -7.28 34.83 2.17
CA PRO A 261 -8.54 34.83 2.93
C PRO A 261 -9.50 33.68 2.58
N HIS A 262 -9.50 33.23 1.32
CA HIS A 262 -10.36 32.12 0.90
C HIS A 262 -9.80 30.74 1.26
N TYR A 263 -8.48 30.60 1.37
CA TYR A 263 -7.82 29.29 1.51
C TYR A 263 -7.37 28.99 2.93
N CYS A 264 -7.19 30.01 3.78
CA CYS A 264 -6.78 29.84 5.17
C CYS A 264 -7.77 28.97 5.98
N SER A 265 -9.02 28.85 5.53
CA SER A 265 -10.02 27.95 6.11
C SER A 265 -9.66 26.46 5.97
N ILE A 266 -8.80 26.09 5.01
CA ILE A 266 -8.29 24.72 4.82
C ILE A 266 -7.48 24.27 6.05
N VAL A 267 -6.69 25.19 6.62
CA VAL A 267 -5.82 24.92 7.78
C VAL A 267 -6.40 25.43 9.10
N ARG A 268 -7.62 25.97 9.10
CA ARG A 268 -8.23 26.54 10.30
C ARG A 268 -8.34 25.49 11.41
N GLY A 269 -7.86 25.84 12.60
CA GLY A 269 -7.83 24.95 13.77
C GLY A 269 -6.68 23.96 13.78
N LEU A 270 -5.70 24.09 12.87
CA LEU A 270 -4.46 23.31 12.88
C LEU A 270 -3.33 24.17 13.42
N ASP A 271 -2.95 23.95 14.68
CA ASP A 271 -1.88 24.70 15.32
C ASP A 271 -0.49 24.19 14.91
N SER A 272 0.44 25.12 14.67
CA SER A 272 1.84 24.82 14.34
C SER A 272 2.02 23.93 13.10
N ILE A 273 1.10 24.03 12.13
CA ILE A 273 1.24 23.35 10.85
C ILE A 273 2.36 24.00 10.03
N CYS A 274 3.20 23.17 9.42
CA CYS A 274 4.30 23.57 8.55
C CYS A 274 4.21 22.80 7.21
N PRO A 275 4.86 23.29 6.15
CA PRO A 275 4.85 22.60 4.86
C PRO A 275 5.53 21.23 4.95
N LEU A 276 5.18 20.36 4.00
CA LEU A 276 5.88 19.09 3.82
C LEU A 276 7.23 19.33 3.15
N GLU A 277 8.25 18.62 3.63
CA GLU A 277 9.58 18.67 3.05
C GLU A 277 9.63 17.91 1.73
N ILE A 278 10.21 18.54 0.72
CA ILE A 278 10.38 17.94 -0.61
C ILE A 278 11.38 16.78 -0.48
N ASN A 279 11.06 15.63 -1.08
CA ASN A 279 11.88 14.42 -1.08
C ASN A 279 12.04 13.66 0.25
N LEU A 280 11.38 14.07 1.33
CA LEU A 280 11.36 13.32 2.59
C LEU A 280 9.99 12.70 2.81
N ASP A 281 9.91 11.36 2.91
CA ASP A 281 8.68 10.67 3.31
C ASP A 281 8.59 10.67 4.84
N PRO A 282 7.59 11.35 5.44
CA PRO A 282 7.48 11.48 6.88
C PRO A 282 7.15 10.15 7.58
N ILE A 283 6.71 9.12 6.85
CA ILE A 283 6.42 7.80 7.40
C ILE A 283 7.68 6.94 7.31
N PRO A 284 8.29 6.54 8.44
CA PRO A 284 9.46 5.66 8.42
C PRO A 284 9.10 4.34 7.72
N LEU A 285 9.74 4.06 6.59
CA LEU A 285 9.57 2.82 5.85
C LEU A 285 10.54 1.79 6.39
N LEU A 286 10.12 1.10 7.44
CA LEU A 286 10.96 0.13 8.15
C LEU A 286 11.38 -1.02 7.24
N TRP A 287 10.59 -1.30 6.19
CA TRP A 287 10.86 -2.37 5.23
C TRP A 287 11.67 -1.94 4.00
N LYS A 288 12.10 -0.67 3.90
CA LYS A 288 13.12 -0.26 2.93
C LYS A 288 14.55 -0.35 3.49
N ASN A 289 14.71 -0.32 4.81
CA ASN A 289 16.02 -0.18 5.46
C ASN A 289 16.71 -1.51 5.78
N TRP A 290 16.09 -2.66 5.50
CA TRP A 290 16.75 -3.96 5.65
C TRP A 290 17.75 -4.30 4.54
N GLN A 291 17.82 -3.49 3.48
CA GLN A 291 18.81 -3.65 2.40
C GLN A 291 20.18 -3.04 2.72
N LYS A 292 20.41 -2.52 3.93
CA LYS A 292 21.73 -2.05 4.38
C LYS A 292 21.90 -2.24 5.88
N SER A 293 22.30 -3.44 6.27
CA SER A 293 23.06 -3.72 7.49
C SER A 293 23.80 -5.03 7.31
#